data_AF-A0A970G9Y1-F1
#
_entry.id   AF-A0A970G9Y1-F1
#
_cell.length_a   1.000
_cell.length_b   1.000
_cell.length_c   1.000
_cell.angle_alpha   90.00
_cell.angle_beta   90.00
_cell.angle_gamma   90.00
#
_symmetry.space_group_name_H-M   'P 1'
#
loop_
_entity.id
_entity.type
_entity.pdbx_description
1 polymer ?
#
loop_
_entity_poly.entity_id
_entity_poly.type
_entity_poly.pdbx_seq_one_letter_code
_entity_poly.pdbx_strand_id
1 'polypeptide(L)'
;MVTGSQGSETISRGKDGVRRLPIRNCAHYLIASEELEPGCGWDYSFLADLAANPHMGGAELGKIIADKFVVFYAGSDEEATLSVIDLSMINDVLEAMGKLMTACNEDFSQVTFKNFAKVRKDTKVFGGGSPRDTDCDMVDSPSIM
;
A
#
# COMPACT_ATOMS: atom_id res chain seq x y z
N MET A 1 -32.81 3.02 -28.74
CA MET A 1 -32.10 4.30 -28.88
C MET A 1 -31.57 4.67 -27.50
N VAL A 2 -30.25 4.75 -27.38
CA VAL A 2 -29.47 4.82 -26.13
C VAL A 2 -29.46 6.26 -25.59
N THR A 3 -29.46 6.44 -24.27
CA THR A 3 -28.32 7.02 -23.51
C THR A 3 -28.71 7.25 -22.05
N GLY A 4 -28.06 6.50 -21.15
CA GLY A 4 -27.91 6.85 -19.75
C GLY A 4 -26.71 7.77 -19.58
N SER A 5 -26.83 8.73 -18.66
CA SER A 5 -25.76 9.61 -18.22
C SER A 5 -25.00 8.93 -17.08
N GLN A 6 -23.76 8.54 -17.33
CA GLN A 6 -22.79 8.16 -16.29
C GLN A 6 -21.79 9.31 -16.21
N GLY A 7 -21.77 9.99 -15.05
CA GLY A 7 -20.83 11.06 -14.76
C GLY A 7 -19.42 10.50 -14.62
N SER A 8 -18.51 10.98 -15.46
CA SER A 8 -17.09 10.66 -15.42
C SER A 8 -16.40 11.42 -14.29
N GLU A 9 -15.99 10.72 -13.23
CA GLU A 9 -15.02 11.26 -12.27
C GLU A 9 -13.70 11.54 -13.01
N THR A 10 -13.23 12.78 -12.92
CA THR A 10 -12.11 13.28 -13.71
C THR A 10 -10.82 13.13 -12.90
N ILE A 11 -10.03 12.09 -13.19
CA ILE A 11 -8.66 11.96 -12.70
C ILE A 11 -7.82 13.08 -13.36
N SER A 12 -7.37 14.05 -12.58
CA SER A 12 -6.56 15.17 -13.07
C SER A 12 -5.21 14.66 -13.60
N ARG A 13 -5.02 14.69 -14.93
CA ARG A 13 -3.73 14.44 -15.58
C ARG A 13 -2.74 15.54 -15.24
N GLY A 14 -1.55 15.18 -14.76
CA GLY A 14 -0.40 16.08 -14.70
C GLY A 14 0.01 16.56 -16.11
N LYS A 15 0.55 17.79 -16.21
CA LYS A 15 1.00 18.40 -17.49
C LYS A 15 2.11 17.63 -18.22
N ASP A 16 2.74 16.69 -17.53
CA ASP A 16 3.79 15.79 -17.99
C ASP A 16 3.25 14.43 -18.51
N GLY A 17 1.94 14.20 -18.46
CA GLY A 17 1.32 12.92 -18.85
C GLY A 17 1.58 11.78 -17.85
N VAL A 18 2.31 12.05 -16.77
CA VAL A 18 2.63 11.07 -15.72
C VAL A 18 1.46 11.02 -14.73
N ARG A 19 0.86 9.84 -14.58
CA ARG A 19 -0.14 9.62 -13.53
C ARG A 19 0.55 9.63 -12.18
N ARG A 20 0.26 10.66 -11.37
CA ARG A 20 0.70 10.73 -9.98
C ARG A 20 -0.39 10.14 -9.08
N LEU A 21 0.02 9.37 -8.08
CA LEU A 21 -0.89 8.85 -7.08
C LEU A 21 -1.58 10.01 -6.32
N PRO A 22 -2.92 10.08 -6.25
CA PRO A 22 -3.65 11.24 -5.71
C PRO A 22 -3.23 11.66 -4.30
N ILE A 23 -2.89 10.68 -3.45
CA ILE A 23 -2.51 10.90 -2.04
C ILE A 23 -1.19 11.68 -1.89
N ARG A 24 -0.32 11.67 -2.89
CA ARG A 24 0.98 12.37 -2.83
C ARG A 24 0.87 13.88 -2.85
N ASN A 25 -0.24 14.39 -3.38
CA ASN A 25 -0.49 15.83 -3.39
C ASN A 25 -1.05 16.32 -2.04
N CYS A 26 -1.39 15.39 -1.15
CA CYS A 26 -2.09 15.68 0.10
C CYS A 26 -1.28 15.32 1.35
N ALA A 27 -0.22 14.51 1.22
CA ALA A 27 0.58 14.04 2.35
C ALA A 27 2.04 13.77 1.96
N HIS A 28 2.93 13.80 2.96
CA HIS A 28 4.34 13.40 2.84
C HIS A 28 4.58 11.94 3.23
N TYR A 29 3.80 11.43 4.20
CA TYR A 29 3.89 10.06 4.70
C TYR A 29 2.50 9.43 4.70
N LEU A 30 2.43 8.14 4.36
CA LEU A 30 1.24 7.31 4.53
C LEU A 30 1.51 6.30 5.66
N ILE A 31 0.61 6.21 6.61
CA ILE A 31 0.61 5.18 7.65
C ILE A 31 -0.63 4.32 7.41
N ALA A 32 -0.44 3.04 7.13
CA ALA A 32 -1.54 2.13 6.80
C ALA A 32 -1.16 0.67 7.11
N SER A 33 -2.18 -0.16 7.29
CA SER A 33 -2.04 -1.62 7.43
C SER A 33 -2.07 -2.31 6.07
N GLU A 34 -1.28 -3.38 5.93
CA GLU A 34 -1.32 -4.28 4.76
C GLU A 34 -2.48 -5.28 4.83
N GLU A 35 -2.99 -5.54 6.03
CA GLU A 35 -4.07 -6.49 6.31
C GLU A 35 -5.19 -5.82 7.13
N LEU A 36 -6.29 -6.54 7.37
CA LEU A 36 -7.38 -6.13 8.24
C LEU A 36 -6.86 -5.65 9.61
N GLU A 37 -7.20 -4.41 9.95
CA GLU A 37 -6.84 -3.85 11.24
C GLU A 37 -7.62 -4.53 12.37
N PRO A 38 -6.98 -4.86 13.50
CA PRO A 38 -7.63 -5.39 14.69
C PRO A 38 -8.74 -4.48 15.23
N GLY A 39 -9.73 -5.08 15.90
CA GLY A 39 -11.02 -4.43 16.19
C GLY A 39 -10.95 -3.21 17.12
N CYS A 40 -9.95 -3.14 17.99
CA CYS A 40 -9.77 -2.00 18.91
C CYS A 40 -9.18 -0.73 18.24
N GLY A 41 -8.74 -0.81 16.99
CA GLY A 41 -8.15 0.32 16.26
C GLY A 41 -6.74 0.66 16.74
N TRP A 42 -6.43 1.96 16.84
CA TRP A 42 -5.07 2.44 17.06
C TRP A 42 -4.87 2.89 18.50
N ASP A 43 -3.65 2.76 19.04
CA ASP A 43 -3.29 3.40 20.29
C ASP A 43 -3.10 4.91 20.09
N TYR A 44 -4.16 5.68 20.32
CA TYR A 44 -4.18 7.14 20.19
C TYR A 44 -3.31 7.89 21.22
N SER A 45 -2.60 7.21 22.11
CA SER A 45 -1.66 7.86 23.03
C SER A 45 -0.56 8.64 22.31
N PHE A 46 -0.28 8.33 21.02
CA PHE A 46 0.63 9.11 20.17
C PHE A 46 0.25 10.60 20.07
N LEU A 47 -1.03 10.95 20.28
CA LEU A 47 -1.47 12.35 20.28
C LEU A 47 -0.83 13.15 21.41
N ALA A 48 -0.51 12.51 22.54
CA ALA A 48 0.21 13.15 23.63
C ALA A 48 1.67 13.41 23.25
N ASP A 49 2.32 12.48 22.55
CA ASP A 49 3.69 12.66 22.02
C ASP A 49 3.74 13.81 21.01
N LEU A 50 2.74 13.90 20.12
CA LEU A 50 2.61 15.00 19.18
C LEU A 50 2.31 16.34 19.88
N ALA A 51 1.46 16.33 20.91
CA ALA A 51 1.18 17.53 21.69
C ALA A 51 2.42 18.03 22.45
N ALA A 52 3.27 17.12 22.94
CA ALA A 52 4.51 17.46 23.63
C ALA A 52 5.59 17.99 22.68
N ASN A 53 5.64 17.50 21.43
CA ASN A 53 6.54 18.00 20.39
C ASN A 53 5.81 18.21 19.05
N PRO A 54 5.08 19.33 18.86
CA PRO A 54 4.34 19.60 17.64
C PRO A 54 5.21 19.82 16.39
N HIS A 55 6.51 19.95 16.57
CA HIS A 55 7.48 20.17 15.49
C HIS A 55 8.18 18.88 15.04
N MET A 56 7.82 17.72 15.59
CA MET A 56 8.36 16.43 15.15
C MET A 56 8.09 16.20 13.66
N GLY A 57 9.05 15.54 13.00
CA GLY A 57 8.92 15.22 11.59
C GLY A 57 7.87 14.13 11.35
N GLY A 58 7.28 14.11 10.14
CA GLY A 58 6.31 13.08 9.78
C GLY A 58 6.84 11.64 9.86
N ALA A 59 8.13 11.44 9.54
CA ALA A 59 8.78 10.13 9.69
C ALA A 59 8.90 9.70 11.17
N GLU A 60 9.23 10.64 12.05
CA GLU A 60 9.36 10.39 13.49
C GLU A 60 7.98 10.05 14.09
N LEU A 61 6.98 10.88 13.80
CA LEU A 61 5.60 10.64 14.23
C LEU A 61 5.06 9.32 13.70
N GLY A 62 5.29 9.03 12.41
CA GLY A 62 4.83 7.79 11.79
C GLY A 62 5.43 6.55 12.46
N LYS A 63 6.72 6.61 12.80
CA LYS A 63 7.37 5.53 13.54
C LYS A 63 6.75 5.33 14.92
N ILE A 64 6.52 6.42 15.68
CA ILE A 64 5.89 6.35 17.00
C ILE A 64 4.52 5.67 16.91
N ILE A 65 3.72 6.03 15.90
CA ILE A 65 2.40 5.45 15.67
C ILE A 65 2.49 3.95 15.38
N ALA A 66 3.37 3.53 14.45
CA ALA A 66 3.54 2.14 14.09
C ALA A 66 4.06 1.29 15.26
N ASP A 67 5.05 1.79 16.00
CA ASP A 67 5.61 1.11 17.18
C ASP A 67 4.53 0.91 18.25
N LYS A 68 3.74 1.95 18.55
CA LYS A 68 2.64 1.86 19.53
C LYS A 68 1.53 0.92 19.07
N PHE A 69 1.18 0.92 17.79
CA PHE A 69 0.16 0.02 17.24
C PHE A 69 0.54 -1.44 17.46
N VAL A 70 1.78 -1.84 17.12
CA VAL A 70 2.26 -3.21 17.34
C VAL A 70 2.32 -3.55 18.83
N VAL A 71 2.79 -2.63 19.67
CA VAL A 71 2.86 -2.83 21.13
C VAL A 71 1.47 -3.00 21.76
N PHE A 72 0.48 -2.24 21.29
CA PHE A 72 -0.90 -2.29 21.78
C PHE A 72 -1.53 -3.68 21.63
N TYR A 73 -1.13 -4.44 20.61
CA TYR A 73 -1.61 -5.79 20.33
C TYR A 73 -0.63 -6.92 20.69
N ALA A 74 0.56 -6.62 21.24
CA ALA A 74 1.63 -7.60 21.47
C ALA A 74 1.26 -8.76 22.44
N GLY A 75 0.15 -8.66 23.16
CA GLY A 75 -0.39 -9.72 24.02
C GLY A 75 -1.75 -10.27 23.59
N SER A 76 -2.22 -9.90 22.40
CA SER A 76 -3.48 -10.36 21.82
C SER A 76 -3.25 -11.51 20.84
N ASP A 77 -4.31 -12.24 20.52
CA ASP A 77 -4.31 -13.22 19.42
C ASP A 77 -4.58 -12.57 18.04
N GLU A 78 -4.66 -11.22 17.98
CA GLU A 78 -4.87 -10.47 16.74
C GLU A 78 -3.53 -10.14 16.06
N GLU A 79 -3.45 -10.32 14.75
CA GLU A 79 -2.29 -9.89 13.97
C GLU A 79 -2.32 -8.37 13.75
N ALA A 80 -1.24 -7.67 14.08
CA ALA A 80 -1.13 -6.23 13.95
C ALA A 80 0.00 -5.85 12.98
N THR A 81 -0.36 -5.28 11.83
CA THR A 81 0.58 -4.78 10.83
C THR A 81 0.37 -3.29 10.60
N LEU A 82 1.45 -2.50 10.59
CA LEU A 82 1.38 -1.11 10.19
C LEU A 82 2.71 -0.69 9.55
N SER A 83 2.64 -0.01 8.42
CA SER A 83 3.81 0.48 7.69
C SER A 83 3.76 1.99 7.51
N VAL A 84 4.95 2.61 7.51
CA VAL A 84 5.13 4.05 7.25
C VAL A 84 5.83 4.21 5.90
N ILE A 85 5.13 4.79 4.94
CA ILE A 85 5.61 4.95 3.55
C ILE A 85 5.95 6.42 3.32
N ASP A 86 7.21 6.70 2.95
CA ASP A 86 7.62 8.01 2.44
C ASP A 86 7.11 8.19 1.01
N LEU A 87 6.17 9.13 0.83
CA LEU A 87 5.52 9.35 -0.45
C LEU A 87 6.43 10.06 -1.47
N SER A 88 7.57 10.61 -1.05
CA SER A 88 8.56 11.15 -1.99
C SER A 88 9.19 10.04 -2.85
N MET A 89 9.34 8.84 -2.28
CA MET A 89 10.00 7.68 -2.90
C MET A 89 9.16 6.94 -3.93
N ILE A 90 7.86 7.23 -4.06
CA ILE A 90 6.99 6.45 -4.94
C ILE A 90 7.44 6.45 -6.40
N ASN A 91 8.04 7.55 -6.88
CA ASN A 91 8.45 7.64 -8.28
C ASN A 91 9.52 6.60 -8.59
N ASP A 92 10.46 6.40 -7.66
CA ASP A 92 11.53 5.44 -7.80
C ASP A 92 10.97 4.01 -7.81
N VAL A 93 9.98 3.73 -6.96
CA VAL A 93 9.24 2.45 -6.94
C VAL A 93 8.51 2.23 -8.26
N LEU A 94 7.81 3.24 -8.79
CA LEU A 94 7.10 3.15 -10.07
C LEU A 94 8.06 2.91 -11.24
N GLU A 95 9.23 3.56 -11.22
CA GLU A 95 10.26 3.36 -12.24
C GLU A 95 10.86 1.95 -12.17
N ALA A 96 11.21 1.47 -10.97
CA ALA A 96 11.72 0.13 -10.76
C ALA A 96 10.71 -0.94 -11.22
N MET A 97 9.43 -0.76 -10.87
CA MET A 97 8.35 -1.63 -11.31
C MET A 97 8.19 -1.59 -12.85
N GLY A 98 8.30 -0.41 -13.46
CA GLY A 98 8.29 -0.23 -14.92
C GLY A 98 9.42 -1.01 -15.62
N LYS A 99 10.62 -0.96 -15.07
CA LYS A 99 11.78 -1.72 -15.58
C LYS A 99 11.56 -3.22 -15.43
N LEU A 100 11.08 -3.68 -14.27
CA LEU A 100 10.75 -5.09 -14.03
C LEU A 100 9.72 -5.59 -15.05
N MET A 101 8.60 -4.87 -15.22
CA MET A 101 7.56 -5.24 -16.18
C MET A 101 8.08 -5.29 -17.62
N THR A 102 8.97 -4.36 -18.00
CA THR A 102 9.59 -4.34 -19.33
C THR A 102 10.46 -5.58 -19.54
N ALA A 103 11.34 -5.90 -18.58
CA ALA A 103 12.19 -7.09 -18.64
C ALA A 103 11.36 -8.39 -18.71
N CYS A 104 10.32 -8.50 -17.87
CA CYS A 104 9.42 -9.65 -17.88
C CYS A 104 8.68 -9.83 -19.21
N ASN A 105 8.36 -8.74 -19.90
CA ASN A 105 7.67 -8.78 -21.20
C ASN A 105 8.60 -9.18 -22.35
N GLU A 106 9.87 -8.77 -22.29
CA GLU A 106 10.89 -9.18 -23.28
C GLU A 106 11.19 -10.68 -23.22
N ASP A 107 11.23 -11.25 -22.00
CA ASP A 107 11.49 -12.68 -21.76
C ASP A 107 10.21 -13.55 -21.69
N PHE A 108 9.07 -13.02 -22.12
CA PHE A 108 7.79 -13.69 -21.97
C PHE A 108 7.67 -14.91 -22.90
N SER A 109 7.71 -16.11 -22.32
CA SER A 109 7.50 -17.39 -23.01
C SER A 109 6.60 -18.32 -22.17
N GLN A 110 6.10 -19.41 -22.78
CA GLN A 110 5.34 -20.43 -22.01
C GLN A 110 6.14 -21.03 -20.85
N VAL A 111 7.48 -21.09 -20.96
CA VAL A 111 8.34 -21.63 -19.90
C VAL A 111 8.50 -20.59 -18.78
N THR A 112 8.74 -19.33 -19.13
CA THR A 112 8.88 -18.22 -18.17
C THR A 112 7.56 -17.95 -17.44
N PHE A 113 6.42 -18.08 -18.13
CA PHE A 113 5.08 -17.94 -17.53
C PHE A 113 4.84 -18.90 -16.37
N LYS A 114 5.29 -20.16 -16.47
CA LYS A 114 5.17 -21.13 -15.36
C LYS A 114 5.98 -20.72 -14.14
N ASN A 115 7.14 -20.08 -14.35
CA ASN A 115 7.96 -19.56 -13.25
C ASN A 115 7.26 -18.38 -12.57
N PHE A 116 6.72 -17.43 -13.35
CA PHE A 116 5.96 -16.29 -12.80
C PHE A 116 4.70 -16.75 -12.05
N ALA A 117 3.95 -17.71 -12.60
CA ALA A 117 2.78 -18.28 -11.94
C ALA A 117 3.15 -18.95 -10.60
N LYS A 118 4.33 -19.58 -10.52
CA LYS A 118 4.83 -20.16 -9.28
C LYS A 118 5.21 -19.09 -8.26
N VAL A 119 5.99 -18.08 -8.65
CA VAL A 119 6.38 -16.97 -7.76
C VAL A 119 5.14 -16.24 -7.23
N ARG A 120 4.17 -15.92 -8.10
CA ARG A 120 2.90 -15.32 -7.68
C ARG A 120 2.15 -16.18 -6.69
N LYS A 121 2.11 -17.51 -6.88
CA LYS A 121 1.47 -18.44 -5.95
C LYS A 121 2.16 -18.44 -4.58
N ASP A 122 3.48 -18.33 -4.56
CA ASP A 122 4.29 -18.39 -3.34
C ASP A 122 4.39 -17.03 -2.62
N THR A 123 3.83 -15.95 -3.20
CA THR A 123 3.78 -14.61 -2.63
C THR A 123 2.70 -14.50 -1.55
N LYS A 124 2.99 -13.80 -0.44
CA LYS A 124 2.00 -13.50 0.61
C LYS A 124 0.83 -12.70 0.02
N VAL A 125 -0.40 -13.12 0.32
CA VAL A 125 -1.65 -12.51 -0.15
C VAL A 125 -2.37 -11.88 1.04
N PHE A 126 -3.00 -10.73 0.80
CA PHE A 126 -3.76 -9.96 1.79
C PHE A 126 -5.22 -9.80 1.38
N GLY A 127 -6.08 -9.50 2.36
CA GLY A 127 -7.48 -9.11 2.12
C GLY A 127 -8.35 -10.19 1.48
N GLY A 128 -8.08 -11.45 1.82
CA GLY A 128 -8.96 -12.58 1.52
C GLY A 128 -9.63 -13.11 2.79
N GLY A 129 -10.80 -13.75 2.64
CA GLY A 129 -11.48 -14.42 3.76
C GLY A 129 -12.99 -14.24 3.82
N SER A 130 -13.55 -13.33 3.02
CA SER A 130 -14.99 -13.12 2.89
C SER A 130 -15.53 -13.58 1.53
N PRO A 131 -16.80 -14.03 1.45
CA PRO A 131 -17.46 -14.36 0.18
C PRO A 131 -17.57 -13.21 -0.84
N ARG A 132 -17.22 -11.98 -0.43
CA ARG A 132 -17.23 -10.78 -1.29
C ARG A 132 -15.85 -10.45 -1.86
N ASP A 133 -14.82 -11.17 -1.47
CA ASP A 133 -13.42 -10.82 -1.78
C ASP A 133 -12.97 -11.44 -3.12
N THR A 134 -13.91 -11.77 -4.01
CA THR A 134 -13.63 -12.48 -5.27
C THR A 134 -12.87 -11.63 -6.30
N ASP A 135 -12.75 -10.32 -6.07
CA ASP A 135 -12.14 -9.36 -7.00
C ASP A 135 -10.91 -8.63 -6.41
N CYS A 136 -10.42 -9.03 -5.24
CA CYS A 136 -9.24 -8.41 -4.61
C CYS A 136 -7.99 -9.27 -4.83
N ASP A 137 -6.98 -8.70 -5.49
CA ASP A 137 -5.64 -9.29 -5.64
C ASP A 137 -4.61 -8.37 -4.98
N MET A 138 -4.43 -8.52 -3.67
CA MET A 138 -3.40 -7.81 -2.90
C MET A 138 -2.28 -8.77 -2.52
N VAL A 139 -1.06 -8.44 -2.95
CA VAL A 139 0.13 -9.24 -2.71
C VAL A 139 1.24 -8.41 -2.12
N ASP A 140 2.06 -9.06 -1.31
CA ASP A 140 3.27 -8.46 -0.77
C ASP A 140 4.28 -8.15 -1.90
N SER A 141 4.78 -6.91 -1.92
CA SER A 141 5.61 -6.41 -3.03
C SER A 141 7.09 -6.82 -2.97
N PRO A 142 7.77 -6.90 -1.82
CA PRO A 142 9.11 -7.49 -1.75
C PRO A 142 9.14 -8.96 -2.14
N SER A 143 8.07 -9.70 -1.88
CA SER A 143 7.97 -11.13 -2.18
C SER A 143 7.86 -11.46 -3.68
N ILE A 144 7.64 -10.45 -4.54
CA ILE A 144 7.52 -10.63 -6.01
C ILE A 144 8.79 -10.20 -6.78
N MET A 145 9.78 -9.61 -6.10
CA MET A 145 11.05 -9.13 -6.68
C MET A 145 12.20 -10.10 -6.40
#